data_AF-A0A9W8MY19-F1
#
_entry.id   AF-A0A9W8MY19-F1
#
_cell.length_a   1.000
_cell.length_b   1.000
_cell.length_c   1.000
_cell.angle_alpha   90.00
_cell.angle_beta   90.00
_cell.angle_gamma   90.00
#
_symmetry.space_group_name_H-M   'P 1'
#
loop_
_entity.id
_entity.type
_entity.pdbx_description
1 polymer ?
#
loop_
_entity_poly.entity_id
_entity_poly.type
_entity_poly.pdbx_seq_one_letter_code
_entity_poly.pdbx_strand_id
1 'polypeptide(L)'
;MYEHFELLMRFILPMIRVTFQPHYVASSHSLLITSTVHRSQSQNVEDCLDKLHTIVLQAASNLVKNPTPPEQKKKVQDLIKADKVRWKEEKMKRSTIKQARSAKHGFDD
;
A
#
# COMPACT_ATOMS: atom_id res chain seq x y z
N MET A 1 -0.73 30.73 -3.37
CA MET A 1 -0.75 30.27 -1.97
C MET A 1 -1.85 29.24 -1.71
N TYR A 2 -3.04 29.37 -2.31
CA TYR A 2 -4.13 28.38 -2.19
C TYR A 2 -3.92 27.08 -2.98
N GLU A 3 -3.27 27.14 -4.14
CA GLU A 3 -2.98 25.97 -4.99
C GLU A 3 -2.16 24.87 -4.29
N HIS A 4 -1.19 25.24 -3.44
CA HIS A 4 -0.40 24.25 -2.70
C HIS A 4 -1.20 23.58 -1.56
N PHE A 5 -2.19 24.27 -0.99
CA PHE A 5 -3.06 23.72 0.04
C PHE A 5 -4.11 22.75 -0.54
N GLU A 6 -4.63 23.08 -1.73
CA GLU A 6 -5.50 22.22 -2.55
C GLU A 6 -4.79 20.91 -2.95
N LEU A 7 -3.56 21.01 -3.46
CA LEU A 7 -2.78 19.83 -3.83
C LEU A 7 -2.49 18.93 -2.62
N LEU A 8 -2.16 19.53 -1.46
CA LEU A 8 -1.91 18.81 -0.22
C LEU A 8 -3.18 18.07 0.25
N MET A 9 -4.34 18.73 0.24
CA MET A 9 -5.63 18.13 0.56
C MET A 9 -6.02 17.00 -0.39
N ARG A 10 -5.75 17.14 -1.69
CA ARG A 10 -6.13 16.15 -2.71
C ARG A 10 -5.34 14.84 -2.61
N PHE A 11 -4.09 14.88 -2.13
CA PHE A 11 -3.30 13.69 -1.81
C PHE A 11 -3.57 13.15 -0.39
N ILE A 12 -3.92 14.01 0.57
CA ILE A 12 -4.16 13.63 1.96
C ILE A 12 -5.57 13.05 2.19
N LEU A 13 -6.62 13.53 1.50
CA LEU A 13 -8.01 13.08 1.69
C LEU A 13 -8.26 11.58 1.46
N PRO A 14 -7.77 10.93 0.38
CA PRO A 14 -7.90 9.48 0.23
C PRO A 14 -7.10 8.71 1.29
N MET A 15 -6.05 9.31 1.85
CA MET A 15 -5.25 8.75 2.92
C MET A 15 -5.97 8.87 4.27
N ILE A 16 -6.58 10.03 4.58
CA ILE A 16 -7.38 10.20 5.80
C ILE A 16 -8.45 9.11 5.90
N ARG A 17 -9.08 8.80 4.77
CA ARG A 17 -10.10 7.77 4.64
C ARG A 17 -9.59 6.34 4.90
N VAL A 18 -8.31 6.05 4.68
CA VAL A 18 -7.71 4.70 4.78
C VAL A 18 -6.97 4.49 6.11
N THR A 19 -6.30 5.51 6.64
CA THR A 19 -5.51 5.38 7.90
C THR A 19 -6.22 5.88 9.16
N PHE A 20 -7.28 6.69 9.06
CA PHE A 20 -7.94 7.30 10.24
C PHE A 20 -9.33 6.72 10.54
N GLN A 21 -9.51 5.41 10.37
CA GLN A 21 -10.81 4.73 10.51
C GLN A 21 -11.62 5.04 11.79
N PRO A 22 -11.05 5.31 12.98
CA PRO A 22 -11.87 5.61 14.16
C PRO A 22 -12.26 7.09 14.30
N HIS A 23 -11.47 8.02 13.75
CA HIS A 23 -11.70 9.46 13.91
C HIS A 23 -12.34 10.12 12.69
N TYR A 24 -12.31 9.45 11.53
CA TYR A 24 -12.89 9.99 10.30
C TYR A 24 -14.39 9.71 10.22
N VAL A 25 -15.17 10.77 10.04
CA VAL A 25 -16.62 10.72 9.84
C VAL A 25 -16.93 10.83 8.34
N ALA A 26 -17.33 9.73 7.74
CA ALA A 26 -17.57 9.65 6.29
C ALA A 26 -18.76 10.51 5.81
N SER A 27 -19.77 10.73 6.65
CA SER A 27 -20.96 11.51 6.28
C SER A 27 -20.65 13.00 6.09
N SER A 28 -19.82 13.56 6.96
CA SER A 28 -19.44 14.99 6.96
C SER A 28 -18.04 15.27 6.42
N HIS A 29 -17.29 14.22 6.06
CA HIS A 29 -15.89 14.31 5.63
C HIS A 29 -15.02 15.09 6.64
N SER A 30 -15.26 14.88 7.93
CA SER A 30 -14.60 15.60 9.03
C SER A 30 -13.88 14.64 9.98
N LEU A 31 -12.92 15.17 10.74
CA LEU A 31 -12.28 14.45 11.85
C LEU A 31 -13.01 14.76 13.16
N LEU A 32 -13.45 13.72 13.87
CA LEU A 32 -14.04 13.80 15.20
C LEU A 32 -13.02 13.32 16.24
N ILE A 33 -12.58 14.25 17.08
CA ILE A 33 -11.65 14.00 18.19
C ILE A 33 -12.30 14.51 19.46
N THR A 34 -12.34 13.65 20.48
CA THR A 34 -12.97 13.95 21.76
C THR A 34 -12.04 13.59 22.92
N SER A 35 -12.05 14.39 23.97
CA SER A 35 -11.38 14.11 25.23
C SER A 35 -12.28 14.42 26.41
N THR A 36 -12.34 13.48 27.35
CA THR A 36 -13.06 13.58 28.62
C THR A 36 -12.17 13.13 29.79
N VAL A 37 -10.85 13.20 29.62
CA VAL A 37 -9.87 12.68 30.58
C VAL A 37 -9.79 13.56 31.82
N HIS A 38 -9.90 14.88 31.62
CA HIS A 38 -9.80 15.87 32.68
C HIS A 38 -11.16 16.42 33.05
N ARG A 39 -11.28 16.90 34.29
CA ARG A 39 -12.47 17.64 34.74
C ARG A 39 -12.54 19.04 34.12
N SER A 40 -11.38 19.65 33.82
CA SER A 40 -11.33 20.98 33.20
C SER A 40 -11.53 20.89 31.69
N GLN A 41 -12.41 21.76 31.17
CA GLN A 41 -12.61 21.91 29.73
C GLN A 41 -11.32 22.35 29.02
N SER A 42 -10.55 23.27 29.61
CA SER A 42 -9.31 23.77 29.00
C SER A 42 -8.29 22.64 28.77
N GLN A 43 -8.14 21.76 29.76
CA GLN A 43 -7.25 20.60 29.67
C GLN A 43 -7.73 19.58 28.64
N ASN A 44 -9.04 19.38 28.52
CA ASN A 44 -9.60 18.51 27.48
C ASN A 44 -9.42 19.09 26.07
N VAL A 45 -9.42 20.42 25.92
CA VAL A 45 -9.13 21.09 24.63
C VAL A 45 -7.67 20.88 24.24
N GLU A 46 -6.74 21.10 25.17
CA GLU A 46 -5.30 20.84 24.93
C GLU A 46 -5.04 19.38 24.55
N ASP A 47 -5.61 18.43 25.29
CA ASP A 47 -5.45 17.00 24.98
C ASP A 47 -6.04 16.62 23.61
N CYS A 48 -7.15 17.24 23.19
CA CYS A 48 -7.68 17.07 21.82
C CYS A 48 -6.71 17.58 20.75
N LEU A 49 -6.02 18.71 20.99
CA LEU A 49 -5.03 19.26 20.07
C LEU A 49 -3.79 18.37 19.98
N ASP A 50 -3.32 17.82 21.11
CA ASP A 50 -2.18 16.90 21.14
C ASP A 50 -2.49 15.59 20.40
N LYS A 51 -3.72 15.07 20.57
CA LYS A 51 -4.23 13.92 19.81
C LYS A 51 -4.26 14.22 18.32
N LEU A 52 -4.79 15.38 17.91
CA LEU A 52 -4.81 15.82 16.52
C LEU A 52 -3.40 15.90 15.92
N HIS A 53 -2.46 16.49 16.66
CA HIS A 53 -1.07 16.59 16.24
C HIS A 53 -0.43 15.21 16.02
N THR A 54 -0.63 14.29 16.96
CA THR A 54 -0.12 12.90 16.86
C THR A 54 -0.67 12.17 15.64
N ILE A 55 -1.98 12.31 15.43
CA ILE A 55 -2.75 11.81 14.28
C ILE A 55 -2.13 12.29 12.96
N VAL A 56 -1.89 13.60 12.84
CA VAL A 56 -1.28 14.21 11.64
C VAL A 56 0.15 13.71 11.43
N LEU A 57 0.97 13.66 12.47
CA LEU A 57 2.35 13.18 12.40
C LEU A 57 2.42 11.73 11.94
N GLN A 58 1.62 10.83 12.51
CA GLN A 58 1.60 9.41 12.14
C GLN A 58 1.25 9.23 10.66
N ALA A 59 0.26 9.97 10.15
CA ALA A 59 -0.09 9.90 8.74
C ALA A 59 1.00 10.46 7.83
N ALA A 60 1.62 11.58 8.22
CA ALA A 60 2.75 12.12 7.47
C ALA A 60 3.95 11.15 7.47
N SER A 61 4.25 10.48 8.58
CA SER A 61 5.32 9.47 8.66
C SER A 61 5.01 8.23 7.82
N ASN A 62 3.77 7.75 7.80
CA ASN A 62 3.36 6.62 6.96
C ASN A 62 3.42 6.95 5.46
N LEU A 63 3.25 8.22 5.09
CA LEU A 63 3.42 8.69 3.71
C LEU A 63 4.88 8.59 3.25
N VAL A 64 5.84 8.78 4.17
CA VAL A 64 7.26 8.65 3.88
C VAL A 64 7.58 7.17 3.71
N LYS A 65 7.55 6.71 2.45
CA LYS A 65 8.00 5.37 2.06
C LYS A 65 9.46 5.20 2.49
N ASN A 66 9.67 4.49 3.60
CA ASN A 66 11.00 4.08 4.00
C ASN A 66 11.64 3.25 2.88
N PRO A 67 12.97 3.36 2.67
CA PRO A 67 13.65 2.56 1.66
C PRO A 67 13.42 1.07 1.96
N THR A 68 13.05 0.30 0.93
CA THR A 68 12.80 -1.14 1.07
C THR A 68 14.00 -1.82 1.75
N PRO A 69 13.80 -2.59 2.83
CA PRO A 69 14.90 -3.21 3.56
C PRO A 69 15.69 -4.16 2.65
N PRO A 70 17.01 -4.30 2.87
CA PRO A 70 17.88 -5.08 2.00
C PRO A 70 17.45 -6.55 1.90
N GLU A 71 16.88 -7.11 2.97
CA GLU A 71 16.34 -8.47 3.00
C GLU A 71 15.13 -8.65 2.07
N GLN A 72 14.20 -7.68 2.06
CA GLN A 72 13.05 -7.71 1.17
C GLN A 72 13.48 -7.55 -0.29
N LYS A 73 14.52 -6.75 -0.57
CA LYS A 73 15.10 -6.66 -1.92
C LYS A 73 15.66 -8.00 -2.41
N LYS A 74 16.40 -8.72 -1.56
CA LYS A 74 16.91 -10.06 -1.88
C LYS A 74 15.78 -11.05 -2.16
N LYS A 75 14.76 -11.09 -1.28
CA LYS A 75 13.59 -11.95 -1.45
C LYS A 75 12.87 -11.68 -2.78
N VAL A 76 12.67 -10.42 -3.15
CA VAL A 76 12.06 -10.05 -4.43
C VAL A 76 12.91 -10.53 -5.61
N GLN A 77 14.24 -10.39 -5.55
CA GLN A 77 15.12 -10.89 -6.60
C GLN A 77 15.04 -12.41 -6.75
N ASP A 78 14.97 -13.15 -5.65
CA ASP A 78 14.89 -14.61 -5.68
C ASP A 78 13.54 -15.11 -6.19
N LEU A 79 12.45 -14.42 -5.86
CA LEU A 79 11.13 -14.66 -6.44
C LEU A 79 11.13 -14.44 -7.97
N ILE A 80 11.72 -13.33 -8.43
CA ILE A 80 11.85 -13.05 -9.88
C ILE A 80 12.67 -14.14 -10.59
N LYS A 81 13.75 -14.63 -9.97
CA LYS A 81 14.54 -15.73 -10.52
C LYS A 81 13.72 -17.02 -10.59
N ALA A 82 13.02 -17.38 -9.52
CA ALA A 82 12.19 -18.57 -9.45
C ALA A 82 11.09 -18.56 -10.52
N ASP A 83 10.39 -17.44 -10.71
CA ASP A 83 9.36 -17.32 -11.73
C ASP A 83 9.92 -17.44 -13.15
N LYS A 84 11.10 -16.85 -13.42
CA LYS A 84 11.77 -17.01 -14.72
C LYS A 84 12.14 -18.46 -15.00
N VAL A 85 12.58 -19.22 -13.99
CA VAL A 85 12.89 -20.65 -14.13
C VAL A 85 11.62 -21.43 -14.44
N ARG A 86 10.55 -21.23 -13.66
CA ARG A 86 9.25 -21.88 -13.87
C ARG A 86 8.70 -21.63 -15.28
N TRP A 87 8.74 -20.37 -15.74
CA TRP A 87 8.31 -20.01 -17.09
C TRP A 87 9.10 -20.71 -18.19
N LYS A 88 10.44 -20.82 -18.03
CA LYS A 88 11.29 -21.53 -18.99
C LYS A 88 10.95 -23.01 -19.03
N GLU A 89 10.79 -23.65 -17.88
CA GLU A 89 10.43 -25.07 -17.80
C GLU A 89 9.08 -25.36 -18.45
N GLU A 90 8.06 -24.55 -18.18
CA GLU A 90 6.76 -24.68 -18.82
C GLU A 90 6.86 -24.51 -20.34
N LYS A 91 7.64 -23.53 -20.81
CA LYS A 91 7.87 -23.32 -22.24
C LYS A 91 8.56 -24.52 -22.88
N MET A 92 9.58 -25.09 -22.26
CA MET A 92 10.28 -26.28 -22.75
C MET A 92 9.34 -27.48 -22.80
N LYS A 93 8.60 -27.76 -21.71
CA LYS A 93 7.60 -28.84 -21.66
C LYS A 93 6.58 -28.71 -22.79
N ARG A 94 6.02 -27.51 -23.00
CA ARG A 94 5.08 -27.25 -24.10
C ARG A 94 5.72 -27.46 -25.48
N SER A 95 6.98 -27.06 -25.66
CA SER A 95 7.73 -27.27 -26.90
C SER A 95 7.93 -28.76 -27.19
N THR A 96 8.37 -29.54 -26.21
CA THR A 96 8.58 -30.99 -26.34
C THR A 96 7.28 -31.71 -26.68
N ILE A 97 6.17 -31.36 -26.03
CA ILE A 97 4.85 -31.94 -26.36
C ILE A 97 4.45 -31.62 -27.80
N LYS A 98 4.67 -30.39 -28.27
CA LYS A 98 4.38 -30.00 -29.66
C LYS A 98 5.25 -30.77 -30.67
N GLN A 99 6.55 -30.90 -30.39
CA GLN A 99 7.47 -31.67 -31.24
C GLN A 99 7.06 -33.15 -31.31
N ALA A 100 6.72 -33.77 -30.17
CA ALA A 100 6.27 -35.16 -30.13
C ALA A 100 4.98 -35.38 -30.94
N ARG A 101 4.05 -34.40 -30.94
CA ARG A 101 2.84 -34.44 -31.78
C ARG A 101 3.16 -34.34 -33.27
N SER A 102 4.07 -33.44 -33.66
CA SER A 102 4.47 -33.26 -35.06
C SER A 102 5.23 -34.47 -35.61
N ALA A 103 6.09 -35.09 -34.80
CA ALA A 103 6.88 -36.25 -35.22
C ALA A 103 6.00 -37.48 -35.53
N LYS A 104 4.85 -37.62 -34.86
CA LYS A 104 3.90 -38.71 -35.11
C LYS A 104 3.13 -38.54 -36.44
N HIS A 105 3.06 -37.33 -37.01
CA HIS A 105 2.31 -37.05 -38.23
C HIS A 105 3.16 -37.02 -39.51
N GLY A 106 4.48 -37.15 -39.39
CA GLY A 106 5.41 -37.07 -40.53
C GLY A 106 5.97 -38.42 -41.00
N PHE A 107 5.33 -39.54 -40.66
CA PHE A 107 5.76 -40.90 -41.08
C PHE A 107 4.79 -41.55 -42.10
N ASP A 108 3.75 -40.84 -42.53
CA ASP A 108 2.73 -41.36 -43.46
C ASP A 108 2.71 -40.61 -44.82
N ASP A 109 3.89 -40.27 -45.37
CA ASP A 109 4.08 -39.86 -46.78
C ASP A 109 5.25 -40.63 -47.43
#